data_AF-A0A831SUR9-F1
#
_entry.id   AF-A0A831SUR9-F1
#
_cell.length_a   1.000
_cell.length_b   1.000
_cell.length_c   1.000
_cell.angle_alpha   90.00
_cell.angle_beta   90.00
_cell.angle_gamma   90.00
#
_symmetry.space_group_name_H-M   'P 1'
#
loop_
_entity.id
_entity.type
_entity.pdbx_description
1 polymer ?
#
loop_
_entity_poly.entity_id
_entity_poly.type
_entity_poly.pdbx_seq_one_letter_code
_entity_poly.pdbx_strand_id
1 'polypeptide(L)' 'MEDWRERIPIDPNICHGKPCIKGTRIMVSVIS' A
#
# COMPACT_ATOMS: atom_id res chain seq x y z
N MET A 1 -2.15 13.90 -13.76
CA MET A 1 -2.71 12.57 -13.51
C MET A 1 -2.00 12.04 -12.29
N GLU A 2 -2.70 11.94 -11.16
CA GLU A 2 -2.09 11.51 -9.90
C GLU A 2 -2.06 9.98 -9.89
N ASP A 3 -0.86 9.38 -9.88
CA ASP A 3 -0.70 7.93 -9.89
C ASP A 3 -0.98 7.44 -8.46
N TRP A 4 -2.17 6.88 -8.24
CA TRP A 4 -2.60 6.35 -6.94
C TRP A 4 -1.64 5.28 -6.40
N ARG A 5 -0.83 4.66 -7.27
CA ARG A 5 0.23 3.72 -6.88
C ARG A 5 1.31 4.36 -6.01
N GLU A 6 1.53 5.67 -6.14
CA GLU A 6 2.44 6.40 -5.25
C GLU A 6 1.90 6.51 -3.82
N ARG A 7 0.58 6.45 -3.64
CA ARG A 7 -0.07 6.44 -2.32
C ARG A 7 -0.17 5.05 -1.72
N ILE A 8 -0.08 4.00 -2.54
CA ILE A 8 -0.22 2.61 -2.13
C ILE A 8 0.94 1.79 -2.74
N PRO A 9 2.15 1.88 -2.16
CA PRO A 9 3.27 1.08 -2.61
C PRO A 9 2.99 -0.42 -2.42
N ILE A 10 3.35 -1.19 -3.44
CA ILE A 10 3.44 -2.65 -3.38
C ILE A 10 4.92 -2.97 -3.39
N ASP A 11 5.45 -3.33 -2.21
CA ASP A 11 6.84 -3.75 -2.07
C ASP A 11 6.87 -5.17 -1.49
N PRO A 12 7.51 -6.15 -2.14
CA PRO A 12 7.58 -7.54 -1.66
C PRO A 12 8.24 -7.67 -0.28
N ASN A 13 9.10 -6.73 0.12
CA ASN A 13 9.75 -6.70 1.42
C ASN A 13 8.90 -6.04 2.51
N ILE A 14 7.82 -5.32 2.14
CA ILE A 14 6.94 -4.61 3.06
C ILE A 14 5.55 -5.27 3.03
N CYS A 15 4.99 -5.56 4.20
CA CYS A 15 3.67 -6.21 4.29
C CYS A 15 3.56 -7.53 3.48
N HIS A 16 4.67 -8.23 3.22
CA HIS A 16 4.74 -9.45 2.39
C HIS A 16 4.27 -9.25 0.94
N GLY A 17 4.54 -8.08 0.34
CA GLY A 17 4.06 -7.75 -1.00
C GLY A 17 2.60 -7.33 -1.05
N LYS A 18 1.97 -7.09 0.10
CA LYS A 18 0.60 -6.57 0.16
C LYS A 18 0.59 -5.05 0.00
N PRO A 19 -0.39 -4.50 -0.73
CA PRO A 19 -0.57 -3.06 -0.83
C PRO A 19 -0.84 -2.46 0.56
N CYS A 20 0.06 -1.57 0.98
CA CYS A 20 -0.01 -0.84 2.23
C CYS A 20 -0.07 0.66 1.92
N ILE A 21 -0.89 1.42 2.64
CA ILE A 21 -1.02 2.87 2.41
C ILE A 21 0.27 3.56 2.85
N LYS A 22 0.87 4.35 1.96
CA LYS A 22 2.13 5.06 2.18
C LYS A 22 2.05 5.88 3.47
N GLY A 23 3.05 5.70 4.34
CA GLY A 23 3.11 6.37 5.64
C GLY A 23 2.36 5.65 6.76
N THR A 24 1.65 4.55 6.48
CA THR A 24 0.97 3.74 7.48
C THR A 24 1.32 2.26 7.33
N ARG A 25 1.13 1.47 8.39
CA ARG A 25 1.17 0.01 8.31
C ARG A 25 -0.22 -0.60 8.10
N ILE A 26 -1.14 0.19 7.56
CA ILE A 26 -2.52 -0.23 7.29
C ILE A 26 -2.56 -0.82 5.88
N MET A 27 -2.95 -2.09 5.80
CA MET A 27 -3.18 -2.77 4.52
C MET A 27 -4.45 -2.23 3.87
N VAL A 28 -4.47 -2.12 2.55
CA VAL A 28 -5.70 -1.71 1.83
C VAL A 28 -6.85 -2.71 2.07
N SER A 29 -6.51 -3.98 2.33
CA SER A 29 -7.48 -5.04 2.63
C SER A 29 -8.31 -4.84 3.90
N VAL A 30 -7.91 -3.97 4.84
CA VAL A 30 -8.71 -3.70 6.05
C VAL A 30 -9.73 -2.57 5.87
N ILE A 31 -9.72 -1.90 4.71
CA ILE A 31 -10.66 -0.82 4.36
C ILE A 31 -11.70 -1.31 3.32
N SER A 32 -11.71 -2.62 3.03
CA SER A 32 -12.70 -3.26 2.13
C SER A 32 -14.14 -3.08 2.60
#